data_AF-A0A0S7EWT0-F1
#
_entry.id   AF-A0A0S7EWT0-F1
#
_cell.length_a   1.000
_cell.length_b   1.000
_cell.length_c   1.000
_cell.angle_alpha   90.00
_cell.angle_beta   90.00
_cell.angle_gamma   90.00
#
_symmetry.space_group_name_H-M   'P 1'
#
loop_
_entity.id
_entity.type
_entity.pdbx_description
1 polymer ?
#
loop_
_entity_poly.entity_id
_entity_poly.type
_entity_poly.pdbx_seq_one_letter_code
_entity_poly.pdbx_strand_id
1 'polypeptide(L)'
;MLLMCFFAQKSDAIHSLLSGLYGHSAVYHEQTDAIYVFGGYRFHVETVEPSGELYSLYYPNLTWSLLVPSQGKKPLSRFFHAAALIKDTMVIVGGRTEAEDYSNSVSLYQINCNTWIHPVSVVGDPVNRSVSLAMTTWGGRLFLSGGFNGVTLGRLLTLTVPSDPCAVLPTPEACNTTTGSCVWCRGTCTSSDAAERIGCLLGHSTCSPTPRLPDQCRRLKTCSECLARHPKTFSSPPQSALQCKWCTNCPEGACISSSVSCTSEHDCRINQREIFLSSNCTETSCEASDCPKCTASGKCMWTRQFKRTGETRRILSVNPTYDWTCFSYALLNVSPMQVESSPPLPCPPPCHTLHNCSLCLGSRGSDGGWQHCLWSMALQQVKSNSFTFL
;
A
#
# COMPACT_ATOMS: atom_id res chain seq x y z
N MET A 1 -11.62 12.67 -17.24
CA MET A 1 -11.83 11.24 -17.49
C MET A 1 -12.04 10.57 -16.13
N LEU A 2 -13.29 10.25 -15.77
CA LEU A 2 -13.61 9.62 -14.48
C LEU A 2 -13.17 8.14 -14.56
N LEU A 3 -12.02 7.81 -13.96
CA LEU A 3 -11.69 6.43 -13.66
C LEU A 3 -12.35 6.09 -12.31
N MET A 4 -13.65 5.77 -12.31
CA MET A 4 -14.23 4.99 -11.22
C MET A 4 -13.74 3.54 -11.42
N CYS A 5 -12.52 3.26 -10.98
CA CYS A 5 -11.97 1.92 -11.05
C CYS A 5 -12.58 1.06 -9.93
N PHE A 6 -13.68 0.39 -10.25
CA PHE A 6 -13.92 -0.94 -9.67
C PHE A 6 -12.92 -1.90 -10.32
N PHE A 7 -11.72 -2.04 -9.74
CA PHE A 7 -10.83 -3.13 -10.12
C PHE A 7 -11.39 -4.45 -9.58
N ALA A 8 -12.36 -5.03 -10.29
CA ALA A 8 -12.59 -6.47 -10.26
C ALA A 8 -11.52 -7.09 -11.18
N GLN A 9 -10.37 -7.43 -10.61
CA GLN A 9 -9.26 -8.00 -11.37
C GLN A 9 -9.65 -9.40 -11.87
N LYS A 10 -9.98 -9.49 -13.16
CA LYS A 10 -10.03 -10.76 -13.89
C LYS A 10 -8.58 -11.20 -14.07
N SER A 11 -8.26 -12.38 -13.55
CA SER A 11 -6.94 -12.99 -13.54
C SER A 11 -6.40 -13.20 -14.94
N ASP A 12 -5.28 -12.57 -15.26
CA ASP A 12 -4.26 -13.13 -16.14
C ASP A 12 -2.89 -12.63 -15.65
N ALA A 13 -1.91 -13.53 -15.67
CA ALA A 13 -0.64 -13.47 -14.96
C ALA A 13 0.16 -12.15 -15.15
N ILE A 14 -0.05 -11.21 -14.22
CA ILE A 14 0.90 -10.14 -13.90
C ILE A 14 1.09 -10.25 -12.39
N HIS A 15 2.33 -10.40 -11.94
CA HIS A 15 2.67 -10.45 -10.51
C HIS A 15 2.09 -9.21 -9.80
N SER A 16 0.91 -9.35 -9.20
CA SER A 16 0.20 -8.26 -8.54
C SER A 16 0.65 -8.19 -7.09
N LEU A 17 1.35 -7.11 -6.74
CA LEU A 17 1.66 -6.73 -5.36
C LEU A 17 0.39 -6.41 -4.51
N LEU A 18 -0.78 -6.40 -5.14
CA LEU A 18 -2.07 -6.07 -4.56
C LEU A 18 -3.02 -7.27 -4.66
N SER A 19 -2.95 -8.19 -3.69
CA SER A 19 -3.97 -9.24 -3.55
C SER A 19 -5.12 -8.74 -2.67
N GLY A 20 -6.35 -8.78 -3.18
CA GLY A 20 -7.56 -8.55 -2.38
C GLY A 20 -7.66 -7.15 -1.75
N LEU A 21 -7.57 -6.10 -2.58
CA LEU A 21 -7.71 -4.70 -2.14
C LEU A 21 -9.06 -4.10 -2.57
N TYR A 22 -9.86 -3.60 -1.63
CA TYR A 22 -11.10 -2.87 -1.94
C TYR A 22 -11.22 -1.56 -1.18
N GLY A 23 -12.06 -0.64 -1.65
CA GLY A 23 -12.23 0.67 -1.03
C GLY A 23 -10.96 1.56 -1.09
N HIS A 24 -10.04 1.25 -1.99
CA HIS A 24 -8.87 2.09 -2.28
C HIS A 24 -9.26 3.24 -3.19
N SER A 25 -8.37 4.23 -3.31
CA SER A 25 -8.45 5.22 -4.37
C SER A 25 -7.27 5.07 -5.33
N ALA A 26 -7.48 5.48 -6.59
CA ALA A 26 -6.45 5.44 -7.61
C ALA A 26 -6.46 6.72 -8.45
N VAL A 27 -5.29 7.22 -8.81
CA VAL A 27 -5.14 8.38 -9.70
C VAL A 27 -4.10 8.07 -10.77
N TYR A 28 -4.35 8.50 -12.01
CA TYR A 28 -3.36 8.44 -13.09
C TYR A 28 -2.61 9.76 -13.17
N HIS A 29 -1.28 9.68 -13.24
CA HIS A 29 -0.38 10.81 -13.38
C HIS A 29 0.34 10.73 -14.72
N GLU A 30 0.01 11.67 -15.60
CA GLU A 30 0.44 11.70 -17.00
C GLU A 30 1.96 11.84 -17.13
N GLN A 31 2.59 12.70 -16.32
CA GLN A 31 4.02 12.99 -16.42
C GLN A 31 4.91 11.78 -16.07
N THR A 32 4.39 10.80 -15.33
CA THR A 32 5.13 9.57 -14.98
C THR A 32 4.58 8.31 -15.63
N ASP A 33 3.52 8.41 -16.44
CA ASP A 33 2.78 7.28 -17.00
C ASP A 33 2.47 6.20 -15.95
N ALA A 34 1.99 6.62 -14.79
CA ALA A 34 1.75 5.72 -13.68
C ALA A 34 0.41 5.94 -12.99
N ILE A 35 -0.15 4.83 -12.51
CA ILE A 35 -1.32 4.84 -11.63
C ILE A 35 -0.82 4.74 -10.20
N TYR A 36 -1.21 5.68 -9.34
CA TYR A 36 -0.93 5.68 -7.92
C TYR A 36 -2.16 5.18 -7.17
N VAL A 37 -1.98 4.16 -6.32
CA VAL A 37 -3.07 3.51 -5.56
C VAL A 37 -2.77 3.66 -4.08
N PHE A 38 -3.69 4.27 -3.33
CA PHE A 38 -3.51 4.50 -1.91
C PHE A 38 -4.60 3.85 -1.07
N GLY A 39 -4.16 3.27 0.04
CA GLY A 39 -5.02 2.70 1.06
C GLY A 39 -5.97 1.64 0.54
N GLY A 40 -7.15 1.55 1.15
CA GLY A 40 -8.10 0.47 0.96
C GLY A 40 -8.01 -0.55 2.10
N TYR A 41 -8.91 -1.52 2.08
CA TYR A 41 -8.93 -2.65 2.99
C TYR A 41 -8.28 -3.82 2.26
N ARG A 42 -7.08 -4.20 2.69
CA ARG A 42 -6.18 -5.11 1.98
C ARG A 42 -6.16 -6.45 2.68
N PHE A 43 -6.16 -7.54 1.89
CA PHE A 43 -5.66 -8.81 2.37
C PHE A 43 -4.14 -8.83 2.30
N HIS A 44 -3.46 -8.81 3.44
CA HIS A 44 -2.02 -8.96 3.51
C HIS A 44 -1.68 -10.04 4.52
N VAL A 45 -0.99 -11.10 4.06
CA VAL A 45 -0.45 -12.22 4.86
C VAL A 45 -1.23 -12.47 6.17
N GLU A 46 -2.24 -13.33 6.09
CA GLU A 46 -2.96 -13.84 7.27
C GLU A 46 -3.84 -12.78 7.97
N THR A 47 -3.94 -11.54 7.48
CA THR A 47 -4.88 -10.54 7.99
C THR A 47 -5.60 -9.78 6.89
N VAL A 48 -6.77 -9.23 7.23
CA VAL A 48 -7.44 -8.21 6.43
C VAL A 48 -7.51 -6.95 7.27
N GLU A 49 -6.84 -5.89 6.81
CA GLU A 49 -6.71 -4.66 7.58
C GLU A 49 -6.75 -3.42 6.68
N PRO A 50 -7.08 -2.23 7.24
CA PRO A 50 -6.89 -0.98 6.54
C PRO A 50 -5.41 -0.84 6.16
N SER A 51 -5.14 -0.64 4.87
CA SER A 51 -3.81 -0.30 4.41
C SER A 51 -3.62 1.21 4.43
N GLY A 52 -2.42 1.64 4.81
CA GLY A 52 -1.93 2.99 4.54
C GLY A 52 -0.96 3.04 3.37
N GLU A 53 -0.65 1.90 2.75
CA GLU A 53 0.39 1.80 1.74
C GLU A 53 0.04 2.56 0.46
N LEU A 54 1.10 3.02 -0.22
CA LEU A 54 1.02 3.67 -1.51
C LEU A 54 1.73 2.80 -2.53
N TYR A 55 1.00 2.39 -3.55
CA TYR A 55 1.54 1.64 -4.67
C TYR A 55 1.58 2.51 -5.90
N SER A 56 2.52 2.21 -6.79
CA SER A 56 2.49 2.72 -8.16
C SER A 56 2.54 1.56 -9.14
N LEU A 57 1.75 1.67 -10.20
CA LEU A 57 1.84 0.84 -11.39
C LEU A 57 2.39 1.71 -12.51
N TYR A 58 3.63 1.46 -12.91
CA TYR A 58 4.16 2.07 -14.12
C TYR A 58 3.54 1.35 -15.33
N TYR A 59 2.68 2.08 -16.05
CA TYR A 59 1.81 1.50 -17.08
C TYR A 59 2.59 0.85 -18.25
N PRO A 60 3.66 1.46 -18.80
CA PRO A 60 4.33 0.94 -20.00
C PRO A 60 4.90 -0.49 -19.90
N ASN A 61 5.30 -0.93 -18.71
CA ASN A 61 5.82 -2.29 -18.50
C ASN A 61 5.11 -3.05 -17.38
N LEU A 62 4.01 -2.50 -16.88
CA LEU A 62 3.18 -3.09 -15.83
C LEU A 62 3.96 -3.42 -14.54
N THR A 63 4.97 -2.61 -14.20
CA THR A 63 5.76 -2.78 -12.98
C THR A 63 5.05 -2.15 -11.79
N TRP A 64 4.78 -2.97 -10.79
CA TRP A 64 4.31 -2.54 -9.48
C TRP A 64 5.47 -2.18 -8.54
N SER A 65 5.32 -1.09 -7.80
CA SER A 65 6.27 -0.64 -6.77
C SER A 65 5.53 -0.20 -5.52
N LEU A 66 5.98 -0.66 -4.34
CA LEU A 66 5.52 -0.20 -3.03
C LEU A 66 6.32 1.05 -2.64
N LEU A 67 5.71 2.23 -2.75
CA LEU A 67 6.38 3.50 -2.50
C LEU A 67 6.35 3.85 -1.01
N VAL A 68 7.52 3.83 -0.37
CA VAL A 68 7.72 4.35 0.97
C VAL A 68 8.21 5.79 0.87
N PRO A 69 7.57 6.75 1.54
CA PRO A 69 8.06 8.12 1.52
C PRO A 69 9.45 8.19 2.11
N SER A 70 10.33 8.97 1.48
CA SER A 70 11.74 9.06 1.88
C SER A 70 11.88 9.53 3.33
N GLN A 71 10.99 10.43 3.77
CA GLN A 71 10.84 10.98 5.12
C GLN A 71 9.41 11.51 5.34
N GLY A 72 9.03 11.73 6.61
CA GLY A 72 7.74 12.32 7.00
C GLY A 72 6.70 11.30 7.47
N LYS A 73 5.65 11.78 8.12
CA LYS A 73 4.58 10.92 8.67
C LYS A 73 3.68 10.44 7.53
N LYS A 74 3.55 9.13 7.37
CA LYS A 74 2.54 8.51 6.49
C LYS A 74 1.12 8.80 7.03
N PRO A 75 0.10 9.07 6.19
CA PRO A 75 -1.26 9.18 6.66
C PRO A 75 -1.71 7.88 7.34
N LEU A 76 -2.68 7.97 8.24
CA LEU A 76 -3.32 6.79 8.83
C LEU A 76 -3.91 5.89 7.73
N SER A 77 -3.79 4.59 7.94
CA SER A 77 -4.45 3.58 7.13
C SER A 77 -5.93 3.88 6.99
N ARG A 78 -6.44 3.81 5.77
CA ARG A 78 -7.81 4.23 5.47
C ARG A 78 -8.40 3.58 4.24
N PHE A 79 -9.72 3.50 4.20
CA PHE A 79 -10.50 2.98 3.08
C PHE A 79 -11.78 3.80 2.86
N PHE A 80 -12.41 3.63 1.69
CA PHE A 80 -13.54 4.44 1.21
C PHE A 80 -13.30 5.95 1.26
N HIS A 81 -12.06 6.38 1.05
CA HIS A 81 -11.69 7.78 0.89
C HIS A 81 -11.77 8.20 -0.58
N ALA A 82 -11.87 9.49 -0.84
CA ALA A 82 -11.74 10.04 -2.18
C ALA A 82 -10.29 10.41 -2.49
N ALA A 83 -9.87 10.27 -3.74
CA ALA A 83 -8.65 10.89 -4.23
C ALA A 83 -8.82 11.46 -5.64
N ALA A 84 -8.04 12.49 -5.93
CA ALA A 84 -7.92 13.10 -7.25
C ALA A 84 -6.56 13.79 -7.38
N LEU A 85 -6.14 13.99 -8.61
CA LEU A 85 -4.86 14.58 -8.94
C LEU A 85 -5.03 16.05 -9.33
N ILE A 86 -4.23 16.93 -8.74
CA ILE A 86 -4.07 18.32 -9.18
C ILE A 86 -2.58 18.58 -9.45
N LYS A 87 -2.23 18.75 -10.73
CA LYS A 87 -0.82 18.79 -11.18
C LYS A 87 -0.07 17.53 -10.69
N ASP A 88 1.06 17.70 -9.99
CA ASP A 88 1.86 16.59 -9.45
C ASP A 88 1.48 16.23 -7.99
N THR A 89 0.30 16.67 -7.53
CA THR A 89 -0.18 16.45 -6.16
C THR A 89 -1.41 15.57 -6.14
N MET A 90 -1.29 14.38 -5.56
CA MET A 90 -2.45 13.56 -5.24
C MET A 90 -3.08 14.08 -3.94
N VAL A 91 -4.37 14.37 -3.97
CA VAL A 91 -5.15 14.86 -2.83
C VAL A 91 -6.07 13.76 -2.35
N ILE A 92 -6.07 13.51 -1.05
CA ILE A 92 -6.83 12.45 -0.40
C ILE A 92 -7.74 13.07 0.64
N VAL A 93 -9.03 12.73 0.60
CA VAL A 93 -10.04 13.35 1.47
C VAL A 93 -10.93 12.28 2.11
N GLY A 94 -11.06 12.38 3.43
CA GLY A 94 -12.00 11.61 4.22
C GLY A 94 -11.70 10.12 4.28
N GLY A 95 -12.76 9.32 4.32
CA GLY A 95 -12.70 7.87 4.48
C GLY A 95 -12.79 7.42 5.94
N ARG A 96 -12.66 6.11 6.12
CA ARG A 96 -12.66 5.44 7.42
C ARG A 96 -11.24 5.03 7.79
N THR A 97 -10.87 5.25 9.04
CA THR A 97 -9.61 4.81 9.64
C THR A 97 -9.90 3.85 10.78
N GLU A 98 -8.87 3.27 11.40
CA GLU A 98 -9.07 2.49 12.65
C GLU A 98 -9.56 3.35 13.81
N ALA A 99 -9.24 4.64 13.81
CA ALA A 99 -9.59 5.56 14.90
C ALA A 99 -10.93 6.28 14.69
N GLU A 100 -11.38 6.42 13.44
CA GLU A 100 -12.55 7.22 13.07
C GLU A 100 -13.36 6.51 11.98
N ASP A 101 -14.66 6.31 12.22
CA ASP A 101 -15.60 5.76 11.21
C ASP A 101 -15.81 6.70 10.02
N TYR A 102 -15.79 8.01 10.29
CA TYR A 102 -15.93 9.06 9.30
C TYR A 102 -14.88 10.14 9.52
N SER A 103 -13.97 10.30 8.57
CA SER A 103 -12.96 11.36 8.58
C SER A 103 -13.29 12.44 7.57
N ASN A 104 -12.81 13.65 7.81
CA ASN A 104 -12.70 14.73 6.81
C ASN A 104 -11.24 15.19 6.65
N SER A 105 -10.30 14.41 7.17
CA SER A 105 -8.87 14.71 7.04
C SER A 105 -8.47 14.79 5.57
N VAL A 106 -7.64 15.79 5.27
CA VAL A 106 -7.02 15.99 3.96
C VAL A 106 -5.55 15.59 4.07
N SER A 107 -5.06 14.84 3.10
CA SER A 107 -3.63 14.57 2.95
C SER A 107 -3.22 14.86 1.52
N LEU A 108 -2.05 15.47 1.34
CA LEU A 108 -1.47 15.76 0.04
C LEU A 108 -0.23 14.88 -0.15
N TYR A 109 -0.08 14.28 -1.31
CA TYR A 109 1.10 13.52 -1.68
C TYR A 109 1.80 14.16 -2.87
N GLN A 110 3.04 14.58 -2.67
CA GLN A 110 3.91 15.11 -3.72
C GLN A 110 4.56 13.97 -4.48
N ILE A 111 4.09 13.72 -5.71
CA ILE A 111 4.58 12.61 -6.53
C ILE A 111 6.07 12.76 -6.83
N ASN A 112 6.50 13.97 -7.19
CA ASN A 112 7.88 14.24 -7.58
C ASN A 112 8.89 14.09 -6.44
N CYS A 113 8.44 14.21 -5.18
CA CYS A 113 9.29 14.10 -4.01
C CYS A 113 9.09 12.78 -3.24
N ASN A 114 8.05 12.01 -3.57
CA ASN A 114 7.60 10.86 -2.79
C ASN A 114 7.45 11.21 -1.30
N THR A 115 6.68 12.27 -0.99
CA THR A 115 6.46 12.76 0.38
C THR A 115 5.00 13.12 0.63
N TRP A 116 4.62 13.04 1.90
CA TRP A 116 3.30 13.44 2.37
C TRP A 116 3.35 14.82 3.03
N ILE A 117 2.34 15.64 2.77
CA ILE A 117 2.06 16.91 3.42
C ILE A 117 0.70 16.79 4.10
N HIS A 118 0.66 17.13 5.39
CA HIS A 118 -0.56 17.15 6.19
C HIS A 118 -0.95 18.60 6.47
N PRO A 119 -1.97 19.14 5.77
CA PRO A 119 -2.47 20.49 6.02
C PRO A 119 -2.89 20.66 7.48
N VAL A 120 -2.51 21.79 8.08
CA VAL A 120 -2.91 22.16 9.45
C VAL A 120 -4.32 22.78 9.47
N SER A 121 -4.81 23.24 8.32
CA SER A 121 -6.13 23.84 8.14
C SER A 121 -6.83 23.31 6.88
N VAL A 122 -8.16 23.45 6.84
CA VAL A 122 -8.99 23.02 5.71
C VAL A 122 -8.67 23.85 4.47
N VAL A 123 -8.41 23.16 3.36
CA VAL A 123 -8.07 23.76 2.07
C VAL A 123 -9.34 24.00 1.25
N GLY A 124 -10.09 25.05 1.56
CA GLY A 124 -11.35 25.41 0.88
C GLY A 124 -12.60 25.17 1.72
N ASP A 125 -13.72 24.75 1.09
CA ASP A 125 -14.97 24.49 1.79
C ASP A 125 -14.81 23.39 2.86
N PRO A 126 -15.41 23.52 4.06
CA PRO A 126 -15.38 22.47 5.07
C PRO A 126 -16.05 21.21 4.55
N VAL A 127 -15.27 20.13 4.47
CA VAL A 127 -15.76 18.80 4.11
C VAL A 127 -16.36 18.14 5.35
N ASN A 128 -17.57 17.61 5.20
CA ASN A 128 -18.19 16.79 6.23
C ASN A 128 -17.40 15.49 6.42
N ARG A 129 -17.23 15.08 7.68
CA ARG A 129 -16.71 13.75 8.01
C ARG A 129 -17.55 12.70 7.30
N SER A 130 -16.96 11.95 6.38
CA SER A 130 -17.70 11.01 5.52
C SER A 130 -16.79 9.97 4.84
N VAL A 131 -17.42 8.91 4.37
CA VAL A 131 -16.86 7.90 3.48
C VAL A 131 -17.51 8.00 2.10
N SER A 132 -16.92 7.37 1.09
CA SER A 132 -17.52 7.17 -0.24
C SER A 132 -17.83 8.47 -0.99
N LEU A 133 -17.02 9.51 -0.77
CA LEU A 133 -17.03 10.73 -1.57
C LEU A 133 -16.55 10.43 -3.00
N ALA A 134 -17.15 11.09 -3.99
CA ALA A 134 -16.60 11.18 -5.34
C ALA A 134 -15.81 12.49 -5.48
N MET A 135 -14.63 12.45 -6.08
CA MET A 135 -13.80 13.64 -6.30
C MET A 135 -13.26 13.70 -7.72
N THR A 136 -13.20 14.90 -8.30
CA THR A 136 -12.62 15.15 -9.62
C THR A 136 -11.94 16.52 -9.67
N THR A 137 -11.00 16.68 -10.61
CA THR A 137 -10.30 17.95 -10.85
C THR A 137 -10.81 18.61 -12.13
N TRP A 138 -11.06 19.91 -12.09
CA TRP A 138 -11.37 20.71 -13.28
C TRP A 138 -10.93 22.17 -13.06
N GLY A 139 -10.30 22.79 -14.07
CA GLY A 139 -9.89 24.20 -14.00
C GLY A 139 -8.96 24.55 -12.82
N GLY A 140 -8.11 23.62 -12.39
CA GLY A 140 -7.22 23.81 -11.24
C GLY A 140 -7.93 23.81 -9.88
N ARG A 141 -9.16 23.29 -9.81
CA ARG A 141 -9.94 23.12 -8.58
C ARG A 141 -10.39 21.67 -8.43
N LEU A 142 -10.63 21.28 -7.19
CA LEU A 142 -11.18 19.97 -6.85
C LEU A 142 -12.65 20.10 -6.52
N PHE A 143 -13.45 19.20 -7.05
CA PHE A 143 -14.89 19.11 -6.82
C PHE A 143 -15.20 17.81 -6.13
N LEU A 144 -15.95 17.88 -5.03
CA LEU A 144 -16.38 16.72 -4.24
C LEU A 144 -17.89 16.67 -4.15
N SER A 145 -18.45 15.47 -4.26
CA SER A 145 -19.89 15.26 -4.08
C SER A 145 -20.16 13.85 -3.57
N GLY A 146 -21.39 13.61 -3.14
CA GLY A 146 -21.78 12.34 -2.56
C GLY A 146 -21.27 12.20 -1.13
N GLY A 147 -21.09 10.94 -0.73
CA GLY A 147 -20.58 10.55 0.58
C GLY A 147 -21.68 10.08 1.54
N PHE A 148 -21.24 9.42 2.61
CA PHE A 148 -22.10 8.88 3.64
C PHE A 148 -21.49 9.10 5.03
N ASN A 149 -22.31 9.48 5.99
CA ASN A 149 -21.92 9.64 7.40
C ASN A 149 -23.03 9.24 8.38
N GLY A 150 -23.86 8.26 7.99
CA GLY A 150 -25.14 7.95 8.62
C GLY A 150 -26.34 8.45 7.80
N VAL A 151 -26.12 9.48 6.97
CA VAL A 151 -27.05 9.93 5.93
C VAL A 151 -26.31 10.08 4.60
N THR A 152 -27.04 10.00 3.49
CA THR A 152 -26.48 10.28 2.16
C THR A 152 -26.25 11.77 2.00
N LEU A 153 -25.05 12.15 1.59
CA LEU A 153 -24.67 13.52 1.32
C LEU A 153 -24.79 13.80 -0.19
N GLY A 154 -25.32 14.97 -0.57
CA GLY A 154 -25.52 15.35 -1.98
C GLY A 154 -24.93 16.69 -2.38
N ARG A 155 -24.32 17.44 -1.45
CA ARG A 155 -23.78 18.78 -1.73
C ARG A 155 -22.52 18.68 -2.58
N LEU A 156 -22.40 19.55 -3.58
CA LEU A 156 -21.16 19.77 -4.31
C LEU A 156 -20.29 20.76 -3.52
N LEU A 157 -19.06 20.36 -3.20
CA LEU A 157 -18.06 21.16 -2.48
C LEU A 157 -16.87 21.45 -3.39
N THR A 158 -16.20 22.58 -3.16
CA THR A 158 -14.99 22.95 -3.89
C THR A 158 -13.80 23.06 -2.93
N LEU A 159 -12.69 22.39 -3.27
CA LEU A 159 -11.40 22.53 -2.58
C LEU A 159 -10.36 23.13 -3.53
N THR A 160 -9.45 23.94 -2.98
CA THR A 160 -8.43 24.67 -3.75
C THR A 160 -7.05 24.48 -3.15
N VAL A 161 -6.23 23.61 -3.75
CA VAL A 161 -4.84 23.46 -3.32
C VAL A 161 -4.01 24.62 -3.86
N PRO A 162 -3.19 25.30 -3.02
CA PRO A 162 -2.28 26.34 -3.49
C PRO A 162 -1.35 25.83 -4.59
N SER A 163 -0.82 26.74 -5.41
CA SER A 163 0.12 26.36 -6.48
C SER A 163 1.38 25.68 -5.96
N ASP A 164 1.84 26.11 -4.77
CA ASP A 164 2.86 25.43 -3.97
C ASP A 164 2.16 24.74 -2.79
N PRO A 165 2.03 23.41 -2.81
CA PRO A 165 1.36 22.65 -1.76
C PRO A 165 1.98 22.82 -0.36
N CYS A 166 3.24 23.26 -0.26
CA CYS A 166 3.88 23.55 1.02
C CYS A 166 3.29 24.77 1.73
N ALA A 167 2.62 25.67 1.01
CA ALA A 167 1.99 26.87 1.58
C ALA A 167 0.87 26.56 2.59
N VAL A 168 0.39 25.31 2.64
CA VAL A 168 -0.60 24.85 3.64
C VAL A 168 -0.01 24.60 5.03
N LEU A 169 1.31 24.74 5.18
CA LEU A 169 2.04 24.55 6.43
C LEU A 169 2.42 25.93 7.00
N PRO A 170 1.66 26.46 7.97
CA PRO A 170 1.77 27.86 8.39
C PRO A 170 2.90 28.12 9.39
N THR A 171 3.51 27.08 9.97
CA THR A 171 4.56 27.24 10.97
C THR A 171 5.86 26.54 10.56
N PRO A 172 7.03 27.01 11.05
CA PRO A 172 8.31 26.34 10.80
C PRO A 172 8.30 24.88 11.25
N GLU A 173 7.67 24.59 12.39
CA GLU A 173 7.59 23.25 12.96
C GLU A 173 6.79 22.33 12.05
N ALA A 174 5.62 22.77 11.57
CA ALA A 174 4.80 22.04 10.63
C ALA A 174 5.53 21.81 9.29
N CYS A 175 6.21 22.84 8.78
CA CYS A 175 7.00 22.77 7.54
C CYS A 175 8.11 21.71 7.62
N ASN A 176 8.85 21.68 8.74
CA ASN A 176 9.95 20.75 8.96
C ASN A 176 9.51 19.28 9.13
N THR A 177 8.21 18.99 9.28
CA THR A 177 7.71 17.60 9.34
C THR A 177 7.75 16.87 7.99
N THR A 178 7.82 17.60 6.88
CA THR A 178 7.68 17.06 5.51
C THR A 178 9.03 16.78 4.84
N THR A 179 10.01 16.37 5.67
CA THR A 179 11.46 16.52 5.48
C THR A 179 11.91 16.40 4.02
N GLY A 180 12.45 17.50 3.50
CA GLY A 180 13.09 17.57 2.18
C GLY A 180 12.17 17.97 1.01
N SER A 181 10.84 17.94 1.18
CA SER A 181 9.91 18.44 0.14
C SER A 181 9.48 19.88 0.33
N CYS A 182 9.32 20.31 1.59
CA CYS A 182 9.07 21.70 1.95
C CYS A 182 10.19 22.24 2.84
N VAL A 183 10.47 23.52 2.67
CA VAL A 183 11.52 24.26 3.38
C VAL A 183 10.93 25.56 3.90
N TRP A 184 11.18 25.84 5.17
CA TRP A 184 10.81 27.12 5.75
C TRP A 184 11.79 28.19 5.28
N CYS A 185 11.32 29.15 4.51
CA CYS A 185 12.15 30.23 4.01
C CYS A 185 11.44 31.58 4.05
N ARG A 186 12.16 32.61 4.52
CA ARG A 186 11.70 34.01 4.58
C ARG A 186 10.30 34.16 5.21
N GLY A 187 10.01 33.36 6.24
CA GLY A 187 8.73 33.41 6.98
C GLY A 187 7.58 32.63 6.36
N THR A 188 7.81 31.83 5.32
CA THR A 188 6.79 30.98 4.69
C THR A 188 7.33 29.59 4.37
N CYS A 189 6.46 28.58 4.31
CA CYS A 189 6.84 27.25 3.88
C CYS A 189 6.67 27.13 2.35
N THR A 190 7.72 26.72 1.65
CA THR A 190 7.73 26.59 0.19
C THR A 190 8.43 25.30 -0.24
N SER A 191 8.13 24.81 -1.43
CA SER A 191 8.81 23.66 -2.02
C SER A 191 10.32 23.87 -2.12
N SER A 192 11.09 22.79 -1.97
CA SER A 192 12.56 22.85 -2.01
C SER A 192 13.12 23.49 -3.29
N ASP A 193 12.49 23.21 -4.45
CA ASP A 193 12.90 23.79 -5.74
C ASP A 193 12.65 25.31 -5.79
N ALA A 194 11.58 25.78 -5.16
CA ALA A 194 11.29 27.21 -5.08
C ALA A 194 12.21 27.91 -4.06
N ALA A 195 12.48 27.27 -2.93
CA ALA A 195 13.44 27.76 -1.93
C ALA A 195 14.83 27.96 -2.53
N GLU A 196 15.30 27.02 -3.35
CA GLU A 196 16.60 27.10 -4.02
C GLU A 196 16.69 28.32 -4.95
N ARG A 197 15.65 28.57 -5.76
CA ARG A 197 15.60 29.75 -6.66
C ARG A 197 15.61 31.08 -5.92
N ILE A 198 15.14 31.11 -4.67
CA ILE A 198 15.06 32.31 -3.83
C ILE A 198 16.31 32.46 -2.94
N GLY A 199 17.29 31.56 -3.06
CA GLY A 199 18.57 31.61 -2.37
C GLY A 199 18.49 31.21 -0.89
N CYS A 200 17.53 30.36 -0.52
CA CYS A 200 17.41 29.84 0.82
C CYS A 200 18.47 28.75 1.05
N LEU A 201 19.25 28.84 2.13
CA LEU A 201 20.24 27.81 2.47
C LEU A 201 19.53 26.49 2.79
N LEU A 202 19.66 25.53 1.88
CA LEU A 202 19.18 24.17 2.05
C LEU A 202 20.16 23.41 2.96
N GLY A 203 19.86 23.32 4.25
CA GLY A 203 20.59 22.44 5.17
C GLY A 203 20.36 20.94 4.88
N HIS A 204 19.48 20.60 3.94
CA HIS A 204 19.11 19.25 3.51
C HIS A 204 19.06 19.19 1.98
N SER A 205 19.36 18.02 1.40
CA SER A 205 19.30 17.80 -0.05
C SER A 205 17.93 18.16 -0.65
N THR A 206 17.91 18.67 -1.89
CA THR A 206 16.68 18.88 -2.69
C THR A 206 15.79 17.63 -2.68
N CYS A 207 14.48 17.83 -2.86
CA CYS A 207 13.53 16.72 -2.78
C CYS A 207 13.85 15.65 -3.84
N SER A 208 13.72 14.37 -3.49
CA SER A 208 13.92 13.27 -4.42
C SER A 208 13.00 12.12 -4.12
N PRO A 209 12.39 11.52 -5.15
CA PRO A 209 11.49 10.42 -4.95
C PRO A 209 12.23 9.11 -4.63
N THR A 210 13.54 9.07 -4.86
CA THR A 210 14.41 7.91 -4.59
C THR A 210 15.50 8.22 -3.58
N PRO A 211 16.02 7.18 -2.89
CA PRO A 211 17.18 7.29 -2.01
C PRO A 211 18.40 7.97 -2.66
N ARG A 212 19.05 8.88 -1.93
CA ARG A 212 20.33 9.49 -2.32
C ARG A 212 21.49 9.20 -1.36
N LEU A 213 21.18 8.82 -0.11
CA LEU A 213 22.17 8.55 0.93
C LEU A 213 22.00 7.10 1.44
N PRO A 214 23.08 6.40 1.83
CA PRO A 214 23.01 5.02 2.32
C PRO A 214 22.04 4.82 3.49
N ASP A 215 21.93 5.78 4.40
CA ASP A 215 20.97 5.75 5.52
C ASP A 215 19.51 5.67 5.06
N GLN A 216 19.20 6.18 3.86
CA GLN A 216 17.84 6.15 3.34
C GLN A 216 17.45 4.74 2.91
N CYS A 217 18.39 3.94 2.39
CA CYS A 217 18.17 2.51 2.13
C CYS A 217 17.91 1.76 3.45
N ARG A 218 18.74 1.98 4.49
CA ARG A 218 18.63 1.30 5.81
C ARG A 218 17.29 1.49 6.53
N ARG A 219 16.51 2.50 6.15
CA ARG A 219 15.17 2.75 6.71
C ARG A 219 14.09 1.84 6.12
N LEU A 220 14.29 1.30 4.92
CA LEU A 220 13.35 0.42 4.24
C LEU A 220 13.40 -0.97 4.89
N LYS A 221 12.25 -1.49 5.31
CA LYS A 221 12.16 -2.63 6.24
C LYS A 221 11.79 -3.95 5.58
N THR A 222 11.28 -3.90 4.36
CA THR A 222 10.94 -5.09 3.58
C THR A 222 11.67 -5.10 2.25
N CYS A 223 11.77 -6.28 1.64
CA CYS A 223 12.42 -6.43 0.34
C CYS A 223 11.69 -5.61 -0.75
N SER A 224 10.36 -5.62 -0.73
CA SER A 224 9.52 -4.89 -1.68
C SER A 224 9.65 -3.38 -1.54
N GLU A 225 9.79 -2.86 -0.32
CA GLU A 225 10.09 -1.45 -0.06
C GLU A 225 11.50 -1.09 -0.54
N CYS A 226 12.50 -1.91 -0.21
CA CYS A 226 13.91 -1.70 -0.54
C CYS A 226 14.16 -1.57 -2.03
N LEU A 227 13.48 -2.43 -2.81
CA LEU A 227 13.67 -2.58 -4.25
C LEU A 227 12.59 -1.85 -5.06
N ALA A 228 11.76 -1.03 -4.41
CA ALA A 228 10.75 -0.23 -5.07
C ALA A 228 11.38 0.78 -6.02
N ARG A 229 10.84 0.86 -7.25
CA ARG A 229 11.27 1.84 -8.25
C ARG A 229 10.20 2.90 -8.43
N HIS A 230 10.56 4.15 -8.16
CA HIS A 230 9.65 5.26 -8.41
C HIS A 230 9.45 5.47 -9.92
N PRO A 231 8.20 5.67 -10.41
CA PRO A 231 7.90 5.79 -11.83
C PRO A 231 8.76 6.81 -12.61
N LYS A 232 9.09 7.94 -11.99
CA LYS A 232 9.97 8.99 -12.57
C LYS A 232 11.34 8.47 -13.04
N THR A 233 11.84 7.38 -12.44
CA THR A 233 13.13 6.78 -12.80
C THR A 233 13.11 5.96 -14.09
N PHE A 234 11.92 5.63 -14.62
CA PHE A 234 11.81 4.95 -15.91
C PHE A 234 11.96 5.93 -17.07
N SER A 235 11.41 7.14 -16.94
CA SER A 235 11.44 8.16 -17.99
C SER A 235 12.75 8.95 -18.05
N SER A 236 13.47 9.04 -16.92
CA SER A 236 14.73 9.77 -16.82
C SER A 236 15.67 9.08 -15.82
N PRO A 237 16.80 8.49 -16.26
CA PRO A 237 17.77 7.89 -15.35
C PRO A 237 18.30 8.99 -14.44
N PRO A 238 18.18 8.88 -13.10
CA PRO A 238 18.69 9.92 -12.22
C PRO A 238 20.23 9.88 -12.28
N GLN A 239 20.86 11.02 -12.58
CA GLN A 239 22.32 11.16 -12.62
C GLN A 239 22.98 10.95 -11.24
N SER A 240 22.19 10.81 -10.16
CA SER A 240 22.65 10.70 -8.77
C SER A 240 21.79 9.79 -7.87
N ALA A 241 20.99 8.86 -8.43
CA ALA A 241 20.21 7.93 -7.61
C ALA A 241 21.10 6.85 -7.01
N LEU A 242 21.02 6.72 -5.68
CA LEU A 242 21.59 5.57 -5.00
C LEU A 242 20.67 4.37 -5.22
N GLN A 243 21.21 3.30 -5.80
CA GLN A 243 20.48 2.03 -5.91
C GLN A 243 20.63 1.27 -4.60
N CYS A 244 19.52 0.84 -4.01
CA CYS A 244 19.53 -0.06 -2.87
C CYS A 244 19.53 -1.52 -3.34
N LYS A 245 19.98 -2.42 -2.47
CA LYS A 245 19.83 -3.88 -2.62
C LYS A 245 19.36 -4.49 -1.31
N TRP A 246 18.72 -5.64 -1.40
CA TRP A 246 18.23 -6.39 -0.24
C TRP A 246 19.11 -7.59 0.07
N CYS A 247 19.51 -7.71 1.34
CA CYS A 247 20.29 -8.81 1.88
C CYS A 247 19.35 -9.81 2.57
N THR A 248 19.24 -11.03 2.03
CA THR A 248 18.39 -12.11 2.55
C THR A 248 19.24 -13.25 3.17
N ASN A 249 18.57 -14.27 3.69
CA ASN A 249 19.08 -15.47 4.38
C ASN A 249 19.53 -15.27 5.82
N CYS A 250 19.36 -14.06 6.36
CA CYS A 250 19.44 -13.83 7.79
C CYS A 250 18.08 -14.07 8.45
N PRO A 251 18.04 -14.16 9.80
CA PRO A 251 16.78 -14.14 10.54
C PRO A 251 15.93 -12.90 10.25
N GLU A 252 16.59 -11.76 10.06
CA GLU A 252 16.03 -10.49 9.62
C GLU A 252 16.85 -9.99 8.43
N GLY A 253 16.21 -9.70 7.31
CA GLY A 253 16.86 -9.09 6.16
C GLY A 253 17.13 -7.60 6.35
N ALA A 254 17.96 -7.05 5.48
CA ALA A 254 18.34 -5.64 5.53
C ALA A 254 18.44 -5.01 4.14
N CYS A 255 18.00 -3.76 4.05
CA CYS A 255 18.18 -2.93 2.87
C CYS A 255 19.45 -2.08 3.00
N ILE A 256 20.36 -2.18 2.04
CA ILE A 256 21.63 -1.44 2.04
C ILE A 256 21.89 -0.81 0.68
N SER A 257 22.91 0.06 0.62
CA SER A 257 23.43 0.55 -0.67
C SER A 257 23.94 -0.61 -1.52
N SER A 258 23.64 -0.60 -2.81
CA SER A 258 24.17 -1.56 -3.79
C SER A 258 25.71 -1.60 -3.85
N SER A 259 26.36 -0.49 -3.49
CA SER A 259 27.82 -0.32 -3.51
C SER A 259 28.56 -1.03 -2.36
N VAL A 260 27.86 -1.58 -1.36
CA VAL A 260 28.47 -2.17 -0.17
C VAL A 260 28.05 -3.65 -0.05
N SER A 261 28.91 -4.51 0.50
CA SER A 261 28.59 -5.94 0.67
C SER A 261 27.60 -6.18 1.82
N CYS A 262 26.69 -7.15 1.64
CA CYS A 262 25.82 -7.60 2.73
C CYS A 262 26.64 -8.13 3.92
N THR A 263 27.74 -8.84 3.67
CA THR A 263 28.60 -9.41 4.72
C THR A 263 29.40 -8.37 5.50
N SER A 264 29.53 -7.15 5.00
CA SER A 264 30.24 -6.07 5.72
C SER A 264 29.30 -5.18 6.52
N GLU A 265 28.10 -4.87 5.99
CA GLU A 265 27.15 -3.96 6.65
C GLU A 265 26.12 -4.68 7.52
N HIS A 266 25.79 -5.93 7.21
CA HIS A 266 24.74 -6.70 7.89
C HIS A 266 25.23 -8.13 8.19
N ASP A 267 26.42 -8.29 8.79
CA ASP A 267 26.97 -9.63 9.04
C ASP A 267 26.14 -10.45 10.05
N CYS A 268 25.52 -11.52 9.57
CA CYS A 268 24.78 -12.47 10.40
C CYS A 268 25.47 -13.86 10.48
N ARG A 269 26.74 -13.97 10.07
CA ARG A 269 27.55 -15.22 10.05
C ARG A 269 26.90 -16.38 9.28
N ILE A 270 26.09 -16.06 8.27
CA ILE A 270 25.42 -17.00 7.37
C ILE A 270 25.75 -16.59 5.93
N ASN A 271 25.75 -17.55 5.01
CA ASN A 271 25.86 -17.27 3.57
C ASN A 271 24.64 -16.50 3.07
N GLN A 272 24.81 -15.18 2.95
CA GLN A 272 23.78 -14.25 2.49
C GLN A 272 23.62 -14.28 0.98
N ARG A 273 22.44 -13.88 0.51
CA ARG A 273 22.15 -13.66 -0.91
C ARG A 273 21.71 -12.22 -1.12
N GLU A 274 22.10 -11.66 -2.26
CA GLU A 274 21.74 -10.30 -2.67
C GLU A 274 20.57 -10.33 -3.66
N ILE A 275 19.60 -9.43 -3.46
CA ILE A 275 18.43 -9.25 -4.32
C ILE A 275 18.39 -7.81 -4.83
N PHE A 276 18.21 -7.64 -6.14
CA PHE A 276 18.20 -6.34 -6.82
C PHE A 276 16.86 -5.99 -7.48
N LEU A 277 15.94 -6.96 -7.57
CA LEU A 277 14.63 -6.80 -8.19
C LEU A 277 13.52 -7.25 -7.23
N SER A 278 12.46 -6.44 -7.11
CA SER A 278 11.30 -6.72 -6.25
C SER A 278 10.58 -8.03 -6.61
N SER A 279 10.63 -8.45 -7.87
CA SER A 279 10.07 -9.74 -8.35
C SER A 279 10.72 -10.97 -7.70
N ASN A 280 11.92 -10.81 -7.13
CA ASN A 280 12.68 -11.88 -6.50
C ASN A 280 12.53 -11.88 -4.97
N CYS A 281 11.71 -10.99 -4.40
CA CYS A 281 11.41 -10.97 -2.98
C CYS A 281 10.62 -12.22 -2.57
N THR A 282 10.95 -12.78 -1.41
CA THR A 282 10.30 -14.02 -0.94
C THR A 282 8.86 -13.78 -0.48
N GLU A 283 8.55 -12.57 0.01
CA GLU A 283 7.20 -12.17 0.42
C GLU A 283 6.20 -12.08 -0.74
N THR A 284 6.67 -11.83 -1.97
CA THR A 284 5.83 -11.80 -3.18
C THR A 284 5.72 -13.20 -3.82
N SER A 285 6.54 -14.15 -3.38
CA SER A 285 6.44 -15.55 -3.78
C SER A 285 5.23 -16.18 -3.09
N CYS A 286 4.29 -16.67 -3.89
CA CYS A 286 3.05 -17.29 -3.43
C CYS A 286 2.12 -16.30 -2.69
N GLU A 287 2.00 -15.05 -3.14
CA GLU A 287 0.95 -14.15 -2.67
C GLU A 287 -0.37 -14.45 -3.42
N ALA A 288 -1.42 -14.80 -2.69
CA ALA A 288 -2.73 -15.09 -3.27
C ALA A 288 -3.85 -14.82 -2.26
N SER A 289 -4.98 -14.29 -2.73
CA SER A 289 -6.17 -14.03 -1.91
C SER A 289 -7.07 -15.25 -1.69
N ASP A 290 -6.89 -16.29 -2.50
CA ASP A 290 -7.77 -17.46 -2.55
C ASP A 290 -7.00 -18.69 -3.02
N CYS A 291 -7.55 -19.86 -2.69
CA CYS A 291 -6.92 -21.14 -2.99
C CYS A 291 -6.71 -21.37 -4.50
N PRO A 292 -7.68 -21.12 -5.40
CA PRO A 292 -7.46 -21.29 -6.83
C PRO A 292 -6.29 -20.47 -7.37
N LYS A 293 -6.18 -19.18 -6.98
CA LYS A 293 -5.03 -18.35 -7.38
C LYS A 293 -3.70 -18.85 -6.81
N CYS A 294 -3.69 -19.29 -5.56
CA CYS A 294 -2.48 -19.85 -4.94
C CYS A 294 -1.96 -21.06 -5.72
N THR A 295 -2.87 -21.99 -5.99
CA THR A 295 -2.55 -23.30 -6.57
C THR A 295 -2.28 -23.25 -8.08
N ALA A 296 -2.78 -22.21 -8.78
CA ALA A 296 -2.57 -22.01 -10.21
C ALA A 296 -1.09 -21.96 -10.63
N SER A 297 -0.19 -21.50 -9.75
CA SER A 297 1.25 -21.44 -10.02
C SER A 297 1.94 -22.82 -10.06
N GLY A 298 1.32 -23.86 -9.49
CA GLY A 298 1.90 -25.19 -9.30
C GLY A 298 3.10 -25.24 -8.33
N LYS A 299 3.54 -24.11 -7.79
CA LYS A 299 4.70 -24.00 -6.87
C LYS A 299 4.30 -23.63 -5.44
N CYS A 300 3.01 -23.41 -5.23
CA CYS A 300 2.44 -22.92 -3.99
C CYS A 300 1.28 -23.78 -3.52
N MET A 301 1.10 -23.84 -2.22
CA MET A 301 0.09 -24.61 -1.51
C MET A 301 -0.72 -23.70 -0.59
N TRP A 302 -2.00 -23.99 -0.46
CA TRP A 302 -2.92 -23.29 0.43
C TRP A 302 -3.08 -24.08 1.74
N THR A 303 -2.83 -23.47 2.89
CA THR A 303 -2.83 -24.17 4.19
C THR A 303 -3.13 -23.22 5.37
N ARG A 304 -3.44 -23.82 6.53
CA ARG A 304 -3.70 -23.16 7.83
C ARG A 304 -2.71 -23.55 8.93
N GLN A 305 -1.67 -24.31 8.59
CA GLN A 305 -0.72 -24.82 9.58
C GLN A 305 0.56 -24.00 9.67
N PHE A 306 0.88 -23.21 8.65
CA PHE A 306 2.03 -22.32 8.67
C PHE A 306 1.62 -20.89 8.98
N LYS A 307 2.47 -20.19 9.74
CA LYS A 307 2.39 -18.75 10.02
C LYS A 307 3.72 -18.08 9.69
N ARG A 308 3.73 -16.98 8.92
CA ARG A 308 4.94 -16.18 8.69
C ARG A 308 5.26 -15.36 9.95
N THR A 309 6.50 -15.44 10.44
CA THR A 309 6.97 -14.64 11.60
C THR A 309 8.23 -13.82 11.33
N GLY A 310 8.76 -13.95 10.12
CA GLY A 310 9.85 -13.15 9.59
C GLY A 310 10.08 -13.53 8.13
N GLU A 311 11.13 -12.99 7.52
CA GLU A 311 11.47 -13.28 6.13
C GLU A 311 11.76 -14.77 5.91
N THR A 312 12.60 -15.35 6.77
CA THR A 312 12.98 -16.76 6.73
C THR A 312 12.30 -17.59 7.81
N ARG A 313 11.67 -16.95 8.80
CA ARG A 313 11.05 -17.60 9.95
C ARG A 313 9.58 -17.91 9.70
N ARG A 314 9.20 -19.15 10.01
CA ARG A 314 7.83 -19.65 9.95
C ARG A 314 7.56 -20.46 11.21
N ILE A 315 6.33 -20.41 11.70
CA ILE A 315 5.84 -21.28 12.78
C ILE A 315 4.90 -22.30 12.16
N LEU A 316 5.04 -23.55 12.58
CA LEU A 316 4.19 -24.66 12.19
C LEU A 316 3.34 -25.08 13.39
N SER A 317 2.03 -25.17 13.19
CA SER A 317 1.08 -25.71 14.17
C SER A 317 0.71 -27.15 13.82
N VAL A 318 0.61 -28.00 14.84
CA VAL A 318 0.18 -29.40 14.70
C VAL A 318 -1.25 -29.46 14.17
N ASN A 319 -2.11 -28.53 14.60
CA ASN A 319 -3.49 -28.41 14.14
C ASN A 319 -3.62 -27.22 13.18
N PRO A 320 -4.54 -27.26 12.20
CA PRO A 320 -4.80 -26.17 11.26
C PRO A 320 -5.53 -25.00 11.94
N THR A 321 -4.79 -24.22 12.73
CA THR A 321 -5.32 -23.15 13.62
C THR A 321 -5.17 -21.75 13.05
N TYR A 322 -4.25 -21.53 12.10
CA TYR A 322 -4.01 -20.20 11.54
C TYR A 322 -5.01 -19.87 10.44
N ASP A 323 -4.97 -18.63 9.96
CA ASP A 323 -5.76 -18.20 8.83
C ASP A 323 -5.28 -18.85 7.53
N TRP A 324 -6.16 -18.94 6.54
CA TRP A 324 -5.80 -19.48 5.23
C TRP A 324 -4.76 -18.60 4.56
N THR A 325 -3.69 -19.22 4.09
CA THR A 325 -2.55 -18.52 3.49
C THR A 325 -1.83 -19.40 2.47
N CYS A 326 -1.17 -18.75 1.52
CA CYS A 326 -0.45 -19.39 0.43
C CYS A 326 1.05 -19.44 0.75
N PHE A 327 1.65 -20.62 0.60
CA PHE A 327 3.06 -20.87 0.88
C PHE A 327 3.72 -21.68 -0.24
N SER A 328 5.04 -21.63 -0.35
CA SER A 328 5.77 -22.47 -1.30
C SER A 328 5.69 -23.95 -0.91
N TYR A 329 5.52 -24.81 -1.93
CA TYR A 329 5.57 -26.27 -1.77
C TYR A 329 6.85 -26.80 -1.13
N ALA A 330 7.95 -26.08 -1.28
CA ALA A 330 9.24 -26.47 -0.71
C ALA A 330 9.19 -26.67 0.82
N LEU A 331 8.23 -26.04 1.51
CA LEU A 331 8.05 -26.21 2.95
C LEU A 331 7.58 -27.62 3.35
N LEU A 332 6.90 -28.36 2.47
CA LEU A 332 6.50 -29.73 2.75
C LEU A 332 7.70 -30.66 2.93
N ASN A 333 8.78 -30.43 2.17
CA ASN A 333 9.98 -31.27 2.21
C ASN A 333 10.79 -31.13 3.50
N VAL A 334 10.62 -30.01 4.20
CA VAL A 334 11.35 -29.68 5.43
C VAL A 334 10.43 -29.70 6.66
N SER A 335 9.16 -30.04 6.49
CA SER A 335 8.19 -30.09 7.58
C SER A 335 8.41 -31.35 8.43
N PRO A 336 8.53 -31.23 9.77
CA PRO A 336 8.67 -32.38 10.66
C PRO A 336 7.37 -33.19 10.84
N MET A 337 6.25 -32.70 10.31
CA MET A 337 4.92 -33.30 10.46
C MET A 337 4.10 -33.16 9.17
N GLN A 338 3.03 -33.95 9.06
CA GLN A 338 2.11 -33.88 7.93
C GLN A 338 1.36 -32.54 7.91
N VAL A 339 1.29 -31.93 6.73
CA VAL A 339 0.65 -30.63 6.51
C VAL A 339 -0.59 -30.82 5.63
N GLU A 340 -1.74 -30.48 6.18
CA GLU A 340 -3.00 -30.33 5.46
C GLU A 340 -2.89 -29.14 4.50
N SER A 341 -2.88 -29.43 3.21
CA SER A 341 -2.68 -28.43 2.17
C SER A 341 -3.40 -28.76 0.87
N SER A 342 -3.71 -27.73 0.09
CA SER A 342 -4.25 -27.84 -1.26
C SER A 342 -3.25 -27.31 -2.29
N PRO A 343 -2.89 -28.10 -3.31
CA PRO A 343 -2.89 -29.57 -3.37
C PRO A 343 -2.09 -30.28 -2.25
N PRO A 344 -2.33 -31.59 -2.00
CA PRO A 344 -3.13 -32.51 -2.84
C PRO A 344 -4.64 -32.47 -2.57
N LEU A 345 -5.09 -31.89 -1.45
CA LEU A 345 -6.51 -31.76 -1.18
C LEU A 345 -7.17 -30.77 -2.17
N PRO A 346 -8.47 -30.93 -2.47
CA PRO A 346 -9.19 -29.93 -3.24
C PRO A 346 -9.29 -28.62 -2.46
N CYS A 347 -9.33 -27.50 -3.19
CA CYS A 347 -9.55 -26.21 -2.57
C CYS A 347 -10.86 -26.19 -1.76
N PRO A 348 -10.84 -25.61 -0.54
CA PRO A 348 -12.06 -25.46 0.26
C PRO A 348 -13.08 -24.57 -0.47
N PRO A 349 -14.39 -24.83 -0.31
CA PRO A 349 -15.43 -24.07 -1.00
C PRO A 349 -15.53 -22.64 -0.45
N PRO A 350 -15.63 -21.63 -1.33
CA PRO A 350 -15.69 -20.24 -0.89
C PRO A 350 -17.02 -19.85 -0.29
N CYS A 351 -16.96 -18.99 0.75
CA CYS A 351 -18.13 -18.63 1.56
C CYS A 351 -19.32 -18.18 0.71
N HIS A 352 -19.08 -17.41 -0.35
CA HIS A 352 -20.14 -16.91 -1.25
C HIS A 352 -20.87 -18.00 -2.03
N THR A 353 -20.34 -19.23 -2.11
CA THR A 353 -21.00 -20.39 -2.73
C THR A 353 -21.86 -21.19 -1.75
N LEU A 354 -21.76 -20.89 -0.45
CA LEU A 354 -22.56 -21.53 0.57
C LEU A 354 -23.94 -20.85 0.64
N HIS A 355 -25.00 -21.64 0.61
CA HIS A 355 -26.39 -21.13 0.64
C HIS A 355 -27.17 -21.58 1.88
N ASN A 356 -26.60 -22.46 2.70
CA ASN A 356 -27.23 -22.98 3.91
C ASN A 356 -26.50 -22.46 5.16
N CYS A 357 -27.25 -21.99 6.15
CA CYS A 357 -26.74 -21.53 7.44
C CYS A 357 -25.87 -22.59 8.14
N SER A 358 -26.28 -23.86 8.17
CA SER A 358 -25.50 -24.92 8.82
C SER A 358 -24.16 -25.16 8.13
N LEU A 359 -24.14 -25.15 6.79
CA LEU A 359 -22.91 -25.26 6.00
C LEU A 359 -22.01 -24.02 6.15
N CYS A 360 -22.62 -22.83 6.21
CA CYS A 360 -21.90 -21.57 6.44
C CYS A 360 -21.19 -21.57 7.80
N LEU A 361 -21.92 -21.88 8.87
CA LEU A 361 -21.39 -21.88 10.23
C LEU A 361 -20.41 -23.04 10.49
N GLY A 362 -20.55 -24.14 9.76
CA GLY A 362 -19.61 -25.26 9.78
C GLY A 362 -18.36 -25.06 8.90
N SER A 363 -18.37 -24.06 8.02
CA SER A 363 -17.24 -23.79 7.13
C SER A 363 -16.11 -23.05 7.84
N ARG A 364 -14.88 -23.46 7.56
CA ARG A 364 -13.65 -22.81 8.04
C ARG A 364 -13.18 -21.66 7.14
N GLY A 365 -14.07 -21.20 6.24
CA GLY A 365 -13.72 -20.26 5.17
C GLY A 365 -12.79 -20.89 4.13
N SER A 366 -12.50 -20.15 3.07
CA SER A 366 -11.50 -20.52 2.04
C SER A 366 -10.64 -19.37 1.55
N ASP A 367 -11.08 -18.13 1.78
CA ASP A 367 -10.58 -16.94 1.09
C ASP A 367 -10.18 -15.87 2.11
N GLY A 368 -9.18 -15.06 1.74
CA GLY A 368 -8.92 -13.76 2.36
C GLY A 368 -8.61 -13.78 3.86
N GLY A 369 -8.03 -14.86 4.39
CA GLY A 369 -7.60 -14.94 5.79
C GLY A 369 -8.71 -15.05 6.82
N TRP A 370 -9.92 -15.40 6.43
CA TRP A 370 -11.03 -15.57 7.37
C TRP A 370 -11.13 -17.02 7.87
N GLN A 371 -11.32 -17.20 9.18
CA GLN A 371 -11.46 -18.52 9.81
C GLN A 371 -12.85 -19.14 9.70
N HIS A 372 -13.85 -18.34 9.31
CA HIS A 372 -15.24 -18.74 9.26
C HIS A 372 -16.03 -17.86 8.28
N CYS A 373 -17.13 -18.40 7.76
CA CYS A 373 -18.08 -17.65 6.96
C CYS A 373 -19.16 -17.02 7.87
N LEU A 374 -19.70 -15.86 7.48
CA LEU A 374 -20.75 -15.18 8.23
C LEU A 374 -22.13 -15.37 7.59
N TRP A 375 -23.14 -15.69 8.38
CA TRP A 375 -24.53 -15.80 7.93
C TRP A 375 -25.35 -14.58 8.36
N SER A 376 -26.04 -13.92 7.43
CA SER A 376 -26.96 -12.84 7.75
C SER A 376 -28.38 -13.39 7.94
N MET A 377 -28.90 -13.30 9.17
CA MET A 377 -30.29 -13.68 9.46
C MET A 377 -31.31 -12.75 8.80
N ALA A 378 -30.99 -11.46 8.67
CA ALA A 378 -31.89 -10.48 8.04
C ALA A 378 -32.04 -10.72 6.54
N LEU A 379 -30.96 -11.13 5.87
CA LEU A 379 -30.93 -11.30 4.42
C LEU A 379 -31.00 -12.77 3.97
N GLN A 380 -31.01 -13.71 4.92
CA GLN A 380 -31.04 -15.16 4.67
C GLN A 380 -29.97 -15.62 3.66
N GLN A 381 -28.77 -15.07 3.79
CA GLN A 381 -27.66 -15.36 2.87
C GLN A 381 -26.31 -15.30 3.59
N VAL A 382 -25.31 -15.97 3.01
CA VAL A 382 -23.92 -15.84 3.44
C VAL A 382 -23.38 -14.46 3.07
N LYS A 383 -22.75 -13.83 4.04
CA LYS A 383 -21.98 -12.61 3.84
C LYS A 383 -20.52 -12.99 3.82
N SER A 384 -19.82 -12.53 2.78
CA SER A 384 -18.37 -12.43 2.88
C SER A 384 -18.03 -11.38 3.94
N ASN A 385 -17.01 -11.65 4.75
CA ASN A 385 -16.59 -10.75 5.82
C ASN A 385 -16.17 -9.36 5.29
N SER A 386 -15.82 -9.26 4.01
CA SER A 386 -15.60 -8.00 3.29
C SER A 386 -16.85 -7.11 3.17
N PHE A 387 -18.07 -7.66 3.25
CA PHE A 387 -19.33 -6.89 3.23
C PHE A 387 -19.79 -6.41 4.60
N THR A 388 -19.16 -6.84 5.70
CA THR A 388 -19.54 -6.41 7.07
C THR A 388 -19.22 -4.93 7.33
N PHE A 389 -18.52 -4.27 6.39
CA PHE A 389 -18.09 -2.87 6.46
C PHE A 389 -18.85 -1.94 5.49
N LEU A 390 -19.85 -2.46 4.76
CA LEU A 390 -20.82 -1.72 3.96
C LEU A 390 -22.16 -1.73 4.68
#